data_AF-A0A3R9T6S2-F1
#
_entry.id   AF-A0A3R9T6S2-F1
#
_cell.length_a   1.000
_cell.length_b   1.000
_cell.length_c   1.000
_cell.angle_alpha   90.00
_cell.angle_beta   90.00
_cell.angle_gamma   90.00
#
_symmetry.space_group_name_H-M   'P 1'
#
loop_
_entity.id
_entity.type
_entity.pdbx_description
1 polymer ?
#
loop_
_entity_poly.entity_id
_entity_poly.type
_entity_poly.pdbx_seq_one_letter_code
_entity_poly.pdbx_strand_id
1 'polypeptide(L)' 'MAFNIFIAFWSVSILFIITPGADWAYAISAGIKGKVVVPAVAGMLFGHFITILLVAAGVGLLVANNPTAL' A
#
# COMPACT_ATOMS: atom_id res chain seq x y z
N MET A 1 -18.64 19.10 -5.94
CA MET A 1 -17.15 19.04 -5.88
C MET A 1 -16.68 17.78 -5.12
N ALA A 2 -16.97 17.65 -3.82
CA ALA A 2 -16.48 16.55 -2.98
C ALA A 2 -16.87 15.14 -3.48
N PHE A 3 -18.11 14.95 -3.93
CA PHE A 3 -18.58 13.65 -4.41
C PHE A 3 -17.82 13.15 -5.66
N ASN A 4 -17.53 14.05 -6.61
CA ASN A 4 -16.76 13.70 -7.80
C ASN A 4 -15.31 13.29 -7.46
N ILE A 5 -14.68 13.99 -6.51
CA ILE A 5 -13.33 13.65 -6.04
C ILE A 5 -13.34 12.28 -5.35
N PHE A 6 -14.36 12.00 -4.54
CA PHE A 6 -14.51 10.72 -3.87
C PHE A 6 -14.63 9.57 -4.89
N ILE A 7 -15.50 9.72 -5.88
CA ILE A 7 -15.64 8.74 -6.97
C ILE A 7 -14.33 8.56 -7.73
N ALA A 8 -13.64 9.66 -8.06
CA ALA A 8 -12.38 9.60 -8.80
C ALA A 8 -11.29 8.86 -8.01
N PHE A 9 -11.14 9.18 -6.72
CA PHE A 9 -10.23 8.49 -5.81
C PHE A 9 -10.52 6.98 -5.78
N TRP A 10 -11.77 6.61 -5.49
CA TRP A 10 -12.16 5.19 -5.43
C TRP A 10 -11.95 4.46 -6.75
N SER A 11 -12.29 5.10 -7.87
CA SER A 11 -12.12 4.52 -9.20
C SER A 11 -10.65 4.20 -9.50
N VAL A 12 -9.75 5.16 -9.22
CA VAL A 12 -8.30 4.98 -9.40
C VAL A 12 -7.74 3.96 -8.42
N SER A 13 -8.17 3.98 -7.15
CA SER A 13 -7.75 3.00 -6.14
C SER A 13 -8.16 1.58 -6.53
N ILE A 14 -9.41 1.37 -6.97
CA ILE A 14 -9.89 0.06 -7.43
C ILE A 14 -9.09 -0.41 -8.66
N LEU A 15 -8.81 0.50 -9.60
CA LEU A 15 -7.99 0.19 -10.76
C LEU A 15 -6.60 -0.33 -10.35
N PHE A 16 -5.95 0.32 -9.39
CA PHE A 16 -4.63 -0.12 -8.89
C PHE A 16 -4.68 -1.44 -8.12
N ILE A 17 -5.76 -1.73 -7.39
CA ILE A 17 -5.91 -3.01 -6.67
C ILE A 17 -5.99 -4.17 -7.66
N ILE A 18 -6.75 -4.00 -8.75
CA ILE A 18 -6.99 -5.06 -9.74
C ILE A 18 -5.82 -5.20 -10.72
N THR A 19 -5.11 -4.10 -11.03
CA THR A 19 -3.98 -4.11 -11.96
C THR A 19 -2.79 -4.86 -11.34
N PRO A 20 -2.26 -5.91 -12.00
CA PRO A 20 -1.10 -6.64 -11.49
C PRO A 20 0.12 -5.72 -11.38
N GLY A 21 0.66 -5.60 -10.16
CA GLY A 21 1.86 -4.82 -9.84
C GLY A 21 2.92 -5.65 -9.13
N ALA A 22 3.86 -4.99 -8.44
CA ALA A 22 4.96 -5.64 -7.73
C ALA A 22 4.47 -6.61 -6.63
N ASP A 23 3.45 -6.22 -5.86
CA ASP A 23 2.90 -7.04 -4.78
C ASP A 23 2.24 -8.32 -5.32
N TRP A 24 1.54 -8.20 -6.45
CA TRP A 24 0.99 -9.35 -7.17
C TRP A 24 2.10 -10.28 -7.67
N ALA A 25 3.18 -9.75 -8.23
CA ALA A 25 4.32 -10.56 -8.67
C ALA A 25 4.98 -11.30 -7.49
N TYR A 26 5.12 -10.66 -6.34
CA TYR A 26 5.65 -11.29 -5.13
C TYR A 26 4.71 -12.38 -4.59
N ALA A 27 3.40 -12.11 -4.52
CA ALA A 27 2.40 -13.09 -4.09
C ALA A 27 2.37 -14.33 -5.01
N ILE A 28 2.42 -14.14 -6.33
CA ILE A 28 2.46 -15.21 -7.33
C ILE A 28 3.76 -16.02 -7.19
N SER A 29 4.90 -15.34 -7.04
CA SER A 29 6.21 -16.00 -6.85
C SER A 29 6.24 -16.84 -5.56
N ALA A 30 5.62 -16.34 -4.48
CA ALA A 30 5.45 -17.09 -3.23
C ALA A 30 4.48 -18.28 -3.40
N GLY A 31 3.47 -18.14 -4.26
CA GLY A 31 2.55 -19.20 -4.68
C GLY A 31 3.24 -20.35 -5.40
N ILE A 32 4.06 -20.01 -6.39
CA ILE A 32 4.79 -20.97 -7.21
C ILE A 32 5.81 -21.77 -6.38
N LYS A 33 6.43 -21.14 -5.37
CA LYS A 33 7.40 -21.82 -4.49
C LYS A 33 6.79 -22.85 -3.53
N GLY A 34 5.47 -22.86 -3.34
CA GLY A 34 4.76 -23.79 -2.47
C GLY A 34 5.07 -23.57 -0.98
N LYS A 35 4.03 -23.47 -0.14
CA LYS A 35 4.10 -23.32 1.33
C LYS A 35 4.52 -21.96 1.91
N VAL A 36 4.93 -20.97 1.09
CA VAL A 36 5.34 -19.64 1.59
C VAL A 36 4.34 -18.51 1.32
N VAL A 37 3.17 -18.80 0.74
CA VAL A 37 2.13 -17.78 0.44
C VAL A 37 1.62 -17.09 1.70
N VAL A 38 1.25 -17.88 2.72
CA VAL A 38 0.68 -17.34 3.96
C VAL A 38 1.65 -16.38 4.66
N PRO A 39 2.93 -16.74 4.94
CA PRO A 39 3.87 -15.80 5.54
C PRO A 39 4.22 -14.62 4.61
N ALA A 40 4.26 -14.81 3.29
CA ALA A 40 4.52 -13.73 2.33
C ALA A 40 3.40 -12.68 2.34
N VAL A 41 2.14 -13.11 2.29
CA VAL A 41 0.97 -12.22 2.33
C VAL A 41 0.84 -11.57 3.70
N ALA A 42 1.08 -12.31 4.80
CA ALA A 42 1.08 -11.74 6.14
C ALA A 42 2.14 -10.64 6.30
N GLY A 43 3.35 -10.85 5.78
CA GLY A 43 4.40 -9.82 5.77
C GLY A 43 4.02 -8.58 4.96
N MET A 44 3.42 -8.76 3.78
CA MET A 44 2.91 -7.64 2.96
C MET A 44 1.81 -6.85 3.67
N LEU A 45 0.86 -7.54 4.30
CA LEU A 45 -0.22 -6.91 5.07
C LEU A 45 0.34 -6.14 6.26
N PHE A 46 1.31 -6.72 6.97
CA PHE A 46 1.96 -6.06 8.10
C PHE A 46 2.72 -4.80 7.68
N GLY A 47 3.44 -4.85 6.54
CA GLY A 47 4.09 -3.68 5.96
C GLY A 47 3.10 -2.55 5.66
N HIS A 48 2.00 -2.86 4.98
CA HIS A 48 0.93 -1.89 4.71
C HIS A 48 0.32 -1.33 6.00
N PHE A 49 0.09 -2.19 6.99
CA PHE A 49 -0.46 -1.76 8.27
C PHE A 49 0.47 -0.76 8.97
N ILE A 50 1.78 -0.99 8.97
CA ILE A 50 2.77 -0.03 9.48
C ILE A 50 2.69 1.28 8.67
N THR A 51 2.65 1.23 7.34
CA THR A 51 2.55 2.43 6.52
C THR A 51 1.30 3.24 6.85
N ILE A 52 0.14 2.59 7.03
CA ILE A 52 -1.10 3.23 7.44
C ILE A 52 -0.93 3.88 8.82
N LEU A 53 -0.30 3.19 9.79
CA LEU A 53 -0.04 3.76 11.11
C LEU A 53 0.87 4.99 11.04
N LEU A 54 1.92 4.97 10.22
CA LEU A 54 2.82 6.12 10.03
C LEU A 54 2.07 7.31 9.43
N VAL A 55 1.22 7.07 8.43
CA VAL A 55 0.38 8.11 7.82
C VAL A 55 -0.62 8.65 8.84
N ALA A 56 -1.30 7.79 9.60
CA ALA A 56 -2.26 8.17 10.62
C ALA A 56 -1.62 8.95 11.79
N ALA A 57 -0.39 8.59 12.16
CA ALA A 57 0.41 9.31 13.14
C ALA A 57 0.92 10.67 12.62
N GLY A 58 0.72 10.98 11.34
CA GLY A 58 1.09 12.28 10.76
C GLY A 58 2.59 12.42 10.48
N VAL A 59 3.33 11.32 10.32
CA VAL A 59 4.78 11.36 10.03
C VAL A 59 5.08 12.19 8.78
N GLY A 60 4.19 12.18 7.78
CA GLY A 60 4.31 13.02 6.59
C GLY A 60 4.35 14.53 6.90
N LEU A 61 3.65 15.00 7.94
CA LEU A 61 3.70 16.39 8.38
C LEU A 61 5.06 16.75 9.01
N LEU A 62 5.65 15.81 9.75
CA LEU A 62 6.98 16.00 10.35
C LEU A 62 8.06 16.12 9.26
N VAL A 63 7.98 15.30 8.22
CA VAL A 63 8.89 15.35 7.06
C VAL A 63 8.66 16.64 6.26
N ALA A 64 7.41 17.01 5.98
CA ALA A 64 7.09 18.23 5.23
C ALA A 64 7.60 19.51 5.91
N ASN A 65 7.64 19.54 7.24
CA ASN A 65 8.16 20.66 8.03
C ASN A 65 9.68 20.66 8.21
N ASN A 66 10.38 19.57 7.84
CA ASN A 66 11.84 19.48 7.91
C ASN A 66 12.42 19.08 6.54
N PRO A 67 12.46 20.00 5.56
CA PRO A 67 12.86 19.69 4.17
C PRO A 67 14.30 19.18 4.03
N THR A 68 15.16 19.43 5.02
CA THR A 68 16.56 18.98 5.05
C THR A 68 16.73 17.53 5.52
N ALA A 69 15.65 16.84 5.90
CA ALA A 69 15.68 15.46 6.36
C ALA A 69 15.58 14.41 5.23
N LEU A 70 15.42 14.86 3.98
CA LEU A 70 15.40 14.06 2.76
C LEU A 70 16.71 14.25 1.99
#